data_AF-A0A382E4W4-F1
#
_entry.id   AF-A0A382E4W4-F1
#
_cell.length_a   1.000
_cell.length_b   1.000
_cell.length_c   1.000
_cell.angle_alpha   90.00
_cell.angle_beta   90.00
_cell.angle_gamma   90.00
#
_symmetry.space_group_name_H-M   'P 1'
#
loop_
_entity.id
_entity.type
_entity.pdbx_description
1 polymer ?
#
loop_
_entity_poly.entity_id
_entity_poly.type
_entity_poly.pdbx_seq_one_letter_code
_entity_poly.pdbx_strand_id
1 'polypeptide(L)'
;MRKLCQLLSVLFFIYWGCEEEIPITCISTDNEGVEKVELWVNGVSTGVTDETETYSLEWNTITYDDGSYGITVRSYDTSGNTTDSEPITLVVYKTVELGGEYYSIETTELDLSYSGLTGSIPPEIGNFTNLTYLGLSYNNLTGEIPESICDLNINWSHSGYFTISNNKLCPPYPSCIEDYVGEQDTSDCP
;
A
#
# COMPACT_ATOMS: atom_id res chain seq x y z
N MET A 1 36.32 -10.99 10.62
CA MET A 1 36.37 -9.69 9.89
C MET A 1 34.97 -9.09 9.95
N ARG A 2 34.85 -7.76 9.99
CA ARG A 2 33.55 -7.09 10.20
C ARG A 2 32.74 -7.19 8.91
N LYS A 3 31.84 -8.17 8.86
CA LYS A 3 30.82 -8.24 7.82
C LYS A 3 29.79 -7.15 8.15
N LEU A 4 29.69 -6.15 7.29
CA LEU A 4 28.62 -5.16 7.39
C LEU A 4 27.74 -5.37 6.15
N CYS A 5 26.58 -5.98 6.36
CA CYS A 5 25.46 -5.90 5.43
C CYS A 5 24.57 -4.77 5.94
N GLN A 6 24.61 -3.61 5.29
CA GLN A 6 23.73 -2.49 5.59
C GLN A 6 22.70 -2.36 4.46
N LEU A 7 21.42 -2.52 4.79
CA LEU A 7 20.32 -2.11 3.93
C LEU A 7 20.32 -0.58 3.86
N LEU A 8 20.49 -0.01 2.66
CA LEU A 8 20.66 1.44 2.55
C LEU A 8 19.36 2.21 2.56
N SER A 9 18.30 1.62 2.04
CA SER A 9 16.96 2.18 2.07
C SER A 9 16.05 1.29 1.23
N VAL A 10 14.90 0.94 1.78
CA VAL A 10 13.68 0.91 0.97
C VAL A 10 13.20 2.36 1.02
N LEU A 11 12.95 3.00 -0.12
CA LEU A 11 12.26 4.30 -0.11
C LEU A 11 11.00 4.10 0.73
N PHE A 12 10.85 4.88 1.82
CA PHE A 12 9.71 4.79 2.73
C PHE A 12 8.44 5.12 1.95
N PHE A 13 7.81 4.11 1.39
CA PHE A 13 6.45 4.17 0.92
C PHE A 13 5.72 3.01 1.59
N ILE A 14 4.58 3.34 2.15
CA ILE A 14 3.58 2.33 2.43
C ILE A 14 3.22 1.77 1.06
N TYR A 15 3.52 0.50 0.80
CA TYR A 15 3.40 -0.09 -0.52
C TYR A 15 2.00 -0.67 -0.69
N TRP A 16 1.20 0.07 -1.43
CA TRP A 16 -0.11 -0.31 -1.92
C TRP A 16 0.09 -1.11 -3.20
N GLY A 17 -0.60 -2.25 -3.34
CA GLY A 17 -0.38 -3.36 -4.29
C GLY A 17 -0.27 -3.09 -5.81
N CYS A 18 -0.01 -1.87 -6.24
CA CYS A 18 0.12 -1.50 -7.65
C CYS A 18 1.52 -1.72 -8.24
N GLU A 19 2.56 -1.89 -7.42
CA GLU A 19 3.90 -2.33 -7.85
C GLU A 19 4.15 -3.79 -7.42
N GLU A 20 4.37 -4.66 -8.41
CA GLU A 20 4.52 -6.11 -8.25
C GLU A 20 5.81 -6.51 -7.51
N GLU A 21 6.84 -5.66 -7.57
CA GLU A 21 8.20 -5.94 -7.10
C GLU A 21 8.78 -4.74 -6.34
N ILE A 22 9.10 -4.95 -5.05
CA ILE A 22 9.76 -3.92 -4.23
C ILE A 22 11.29 -4.09 -4.37
N PRO A 23 12.02 -3.08 -4.87
CA PRO A 23 13.48 -3.15 -4.94
C PRO A 23 14.11 -3.05 -3.54
N ILE A 24 14.89 -4.05 -3.19
CA ILE A 24 15.67 -4.17 -1.96
C ILE A 24 17.15 -4.04 -2.32
N THR A 25 17.73 -2.89 -1.97
CA THR A 25 19.16 -2.64 -2.18
C THR A 25 19.93 -2.80 -0.87
N CYS A 26 21.09 -3.42 -0.95
CA CYS A 26 21.99 -3.57 0.19
C CYS A 26 23.44 -3.30 -0.21
N ILE A 27 24.26 -2.92 0.76
CA ILE A 27 25.71 -2.96 0.61
C ILE A 27 26.23 -4.11 1.46
N SER A 28 26.94 -5.02 0.79
CA SER A 28 27.67 -6.11 1.41
C SER A 28 29.15 -5.96 1.09
N THR A 29 30.01 -6.07 2.10
CA THR A 29 31.46 -6.05 1.92
C THR A 29 32.11 -7.16 2.72
N ASP A 30 33.09 -7.81 2.10
CA ASP A 30 33.94 -8.83 2.72
C ASP A 30 35.37 -8.69 2.19
N ASN A 31 36.36 -9.05 3.00
CA ASN A 31 37.78 -8.96 2.62
C ASN A 31 38.23 -10.08 1.68
N GLU A 32 37.45 -11.16 1.54
CA GLU A 32 37.66 -12.27 0.59
C GLU A 32 36.70 -12.20 -0.61
N GLY A 33 35.81 -11.19 -0.62
CA GLY A 33 34.76 -11.03 -1.62
C GLY A 33 33.43 -11.63 -1.17
N VAL A 34 32.35 -10.98 -1.58
CA VAL A 34 30.97 -11.44 -1.36
C VAL A 34 30.58 -12.26 -2.58
N GLU A 35 30.21 -13.52 -2.38
CA GLU A 35 29.78 -14.43 -3.45
C GLU A 35 28.39 -14.05 -3.96
N LYS A 36 27.46 -13.83 -3.03
CA LYS A 36 26.08 -13.44 -3.34
C LYS A 36 25.37 -12.85 -2.13
N VAL A 37 24.24 -12.21 -2.38
CA VAL A 37 23.25 -11.85 -1.36
C VAL A 37 21.93 -12.56 -1.63
N GLU A 38 21.12 -12.75 -0.59
CA GLU A 38 19.81 -13.40 -0.67
C GLU A 38 18.78 -12.67 0.18
N LEU A 39 17.56 -12.56 -0.33
CA LEU A 39 16.43 -12.00 0.40
C LEU A 39 15.80 -13.02 1.35
N TRP A 40 15.53 -12.59 2.58
CA TRP A 40 14.88 -13.38 3.62
C TRP A 40 13.71 -12.59 4.22
N VAL A 41 12.56 -13.25 4.38
CA VAL A 41 11.32 -12.67 4.90
C VAL A 41 10.88 -13.46 6.13
N ASN A 42 10.72 -12.78 7.27
CA ASN A 42 10.39 -13.37 8.57
C ASN A 42 11.33 -14.55 8.96
N GLY A 43 12.61 -14.46 8.58
CA GLY A 43 13.60 -15.50 8.82
C GLY A 43 13.50 -16.73 7.90
N VAL A 44 12.71 -16.66 6.82
CA VAL A 44 12.58 -17.69 5.79
C VAL A 44 13.20 -17.19 4.48
N SER A 45 14.01 -18.04 3.83
CA SER A 45 14.58 -17.74 2.51
C SER A 45 13.48 -17.61 1.45
N THR A 46 13.58 -16.59 0.59
CA THR A 46 12.71 -16.43 -0.58
C THR A 46 13.29 -17.10 -1.83
N GLY A 47 14.57 -17.47 -1.81
CA GLY A 47 15.32 -17.95 -2.98
C GLY A 47 15.75 -16.86 -3.96
N VAL A 48 15.39 -15.58 -3.72
CA VAL A 48 15.83 -14.45 -4.55
C VAL A 48 17.27 -14.09 -4.19
N THR A 49 18.17 -14.14 -5.17
CA THR A 49 19.60 -13.89 -4.98
C THR A 49 20.16 -12.92 -6.01
N ASP A 50 21.23 -12.21 -5.65
CA ASP A 50 22.02 -11.38 -6.57
C ASP A 50 23.53 -11.62 -6.35
N GLU A 51 24.24 -11.78 -7.45
CA GLU A 51 25.71 -12.01 -7.52
C GLU A 51 26.45 -10.79 -8.09
N THR A 52 25.73 -9.74 -8.49
CA THR A 52 26.29 -8.50 -9.05
C THR A 52 26.74 -7.55 -7.95
N GLU A 53 27.73 -6.69 -8.24
CA GLU A 53 28.25 -5.70 -7.27
C GLU A 53 27.22 -4.63 -6.86
N THR A 54 26.06 -4.57 -7.53
CA THR A 54 24.97 -3.63 -7.23
C THR A 54 23.98 -4.17 -6.19
N TYR A 55 23.96 -5.48 -5.92
CA TYR A 55 23.12 -6.14 -4.91
C TYR A 55 21.69 -5.59 -4.82
N SER A 56 20.96 -5.71 -5.93
CA SER A 56 19.58 -5.28 -6.11
C SER A 56 18.67 -6.50 -6.18
N LEU A 57 17.95 -6.77 -5.10
CA LEU A 57 16.99 -7.86 -4.96
C LEU A 57 15.57 -7.34 -5.19
N GLU A 58 14.67 -8.17 -5.69
CA GLU A 58 13.27 -7.80 -5.89
C GLU A 58 12.36 -8.66 -5.00
N TRP A 59 11.57 -8.00 -4.15
CA TRP A 59 10.58 -8.68 -3.31
C TRP A 59 9.20 -8.64 -3.96
N ASN A 60 8.74 -9.81 -4.45
CA ASN A 60 7.38 -9.96 -4.96
C ASN A 60 6.37 -10.04 -3.80
N THR A 61 5.53 -9.01 -3.68
CA THR A 61 4.53 -8.90 -2.59
C THR A 61 3.17 -9.49 -2.94
N ILE A 62 2.97 -10.01 -4.16
CA ILE A 62 1.67 -10.59 -4.58
C ILE A 62 1.31 -11.82 -3.74
N THR A 63 2.31 -12.58 -3.34
CA THR A 63 2.12 -13.83 -2.57
C THR A 63 1.95 -13.62 -1.07
N TYR A 64 1.94 -12.36 -0.60
CA TYR A 64 1.87 -12.00 0.80
C TYR A 64 0.55 -11.28 1.13
N ASP A 65 -0.10 -11.72 2.20
CA ASP A 65 -1.32 -11.13 2.74
C ASP A 65 -1.01 -9.81 3.48
N ASP A 66 -2.08 -9.09 3.87
CA ASP A 66 -2.00 -7.88 4.68
C ASP A 66 -1.23 -8.15 5.97
N GLY A 67 -0.19 -7.35 6.20
CA GLY A 67 0.61 -7.53 7.40
C GLY A 67 2.00 -6.93 7.34
N SER A 68 2.70 -7.14 8.45
CA SER A 68 4.04 -6.64 8.68
C SER A 68 5.06 -7.76 8.53
N TYR A 69 6.09 -7.51 7.74
CA TYR A 69 7.11 -8.48 7.35
C TYR A 69 8.50 -7.96 7.71
N GLY A 70 9.25 -8.76 8.47
CA GLY A 70 10.66 -8.53 8.76
C GLY A 70 11.53 -8.97 7.59
N ILE A 71 12.15 -8.01 6.91
CA ILE A 71 13.02 -8.22 5.77
C ILE A 71 14.47 -8.17 6.21
N THR A 72 15.23 -9.19 5.85
CA THR A 72 16.68 -9.27 6.06
C THR A 72 17.35 -9.67 4.76
N VAL A 73 18.57 -9.20 4.55
CA VAL A 73 19.43 -9.67 3.45
C VAL A 73 20.57 -10.48 4.04
N ARG A 74 20.71 -11.71 3.59
CA ARG A 74 21.81 -12.60 3.95
C ARG A 74 22.92 -12.52 2.92
N SER A 75 24.11 -12.17 3.35
CA SER A 75 25.32 -12.19 2.51
C SER A 75 26.07 -13.49 2.69
N TYR A 76 26.59 -14.03 1.59
CA TYR A 76 27.43 -15.23 1.54
C TYR A 76 28.83 -14.83 1.05
N ASP A 77 29.87 -15.32 1.73
CA ASP A 77 31.24 -15.20 1.26
C ASP A 77 31.70 -16.47 0.51
N THR A 78 32.79 -16.36 -0.23
CA THR A 78 33.37 -17.48 -1.03
C THR A 78 33.91 -18.64 -0.17
N SER A 79 34.04 -18.42 1.14
CA SER A 79 34.46 -19.39 2.14
C SER A 79 33.27 -20.09 2.83
N GLY A 80 32.03 -19.77 2.43
CA GLY A 80 30.80 -20.37 2.92
C GLY A 80 30.28 -19.79 4.24
N ASN A 81 30.83 -18.69 4.75
CA ASN A 81 30.27 -18.03 5.93
C ASN A 81 29.17 -17.04 5.54
N THR A 82 28.18 -16.89 6.41
CA THR A 82 27.04 -16.00 6.19
C THR A 82 27.00 -14.85 7.20
N THR A 83 26.30 -13.77 6.85
CA THR A 83 25.85 -12.76 7.81
C THR A 83 24.50 -12.23 7.37
N ASP A 84 23.66 -11.86 8.33
CA ASP A 84 22.39 -11.18 8.06
C ASP A 84 22.57 -9.68 8.29
N SER A 85 21.81 -8.88 7.54
CA SER A 85 21.60 -7.47 7.84
C SER A 85 20.77 -7.29 9.12
N GLU A 86 20.73 -6.07 9.64
CA GLU A 86 19.66 -5.68 10.55
C GLU A 86 18.29 -5.81 9.84
N PRO A 87 17.22 -6.22 10.54
CA PRO A 87 15.91 -6.36 9.93
C PRO A 87 15.26 -5.00 9.66
N ILE A 88 14.63 -4.86 8.50
CA ILE A 88 13.70 -3.76 8.20
C ILE A 88 12.29 -4.31 8.22
N THR A 89 11.36 -3.57 8.81
CA THR A 89 9.94 -3.94 8.78
C THR A 89 9.26 -3.26 7.61
N LEU A 90 8.72 -4.05 6.68
CA LEU A 90 7.85 -3.57 5.61
C LEU A 90 6.40 -3.97 5.89
N VAL A 91 5.45 -3.17 5.45
CA VAL A 91 4.02 -3.46 5.60
C VAL A 91 3.41 -3.61 4.21
N VAL A 92 2.67 -4.70 4.02
CA VAL A 92 1.91 -4.98 2.80
C VAL A 92 0.44 -4.68 3.10
N TYR A 93 -0.19 -3.88 2.26
CA TYR A 93 -1.63 -3.64 2.27
C TYR A 93 -2.22 -4.03 0.90
N LYS A 94 -3.20 -4.93 0.91
CA LYS A 94 -4.01 -5.43 -0.20
C LYS A 94 -5.48 -5.08 0.00
N THR A 95 -5.92 -4.73 1.21
CA THR A 95 -7.30 -4.34 1.48
C THR A 95 -7.41 -3.00 2.20
N VAL A 96 -8.60 -2.40 2.09
CA VAL A 96 -9.01 -1.21 2.84
C VAL A 96 -10.30 -1.52 3.59
N GLU A 97 -10.36 -1.12 4.86
CA GLU A 97 -11.55 -1.29 5.69
C GLU A 97 -12.54 -0.15 5.43
N LEU A 98 -13.79 -0.46 5.06
CA LEU A 98 -14.87 0.50 4.89
C LEU A 98 -16.13 0.00 5.59
N GLY A 99 -16.59 0.71 6.62
CA GLY A 99 -17.79 0.33 7.38
C GLY A 99 -17.71 -1.04 8.05
N GLY A 100 -16.51 -1.49 8.42
CA GLY A 100 -16.28 -2.76 9.13
C GLY A 100 -16.03 -3.98 8.22
N GLU A 101 -16.00 -3.80 6.91
CA GLU A 101 -15.67 -4.83 5.92
C GLU A 101 -14.39 -4.46 5.16
N TYR A 102 -13.65 -5.46 4.67
CA TYR A 102 -12.38 -5.27 3.97
C TYR A 102 -12.54 -5.48 2.45
N TYR A 103 -12.08 -4.51 1.67
CA TYR A 103 -12.20 -4.50 0.21
C TYR A 103 -10.83 -4.49 -0.46
N SER A 104 -10.63 -5.35 -1.45
CA SER A 104 -9.37 -5.50 -2.17
C SER A 104 -9.05 -4.27 -3.03
N ILE A 105 -7.85 -3.72 -2.89
CA ILE A 105 -7.36 -2.56 -3.67
C ILE A 105 -7.22 -2.85 -5.17
N GLU A 106 -7.14 -4.13 -5.54
CA GLU A 106 -7.15 -4.58 -6.94
C GLU A 106 -8.55 -4.49 -7.60
N THR A 107 -9.60 -4.17 -6.85
CA THR A 107 -10.94 -4.07 -7.44
C THR A 107 -11.04 -2.89 -8.42
N THR A 108 -11.77 -3.10 -9.51
CA THR A 108 -12.05 -2.05 -10.50
C THR A 108 -13.40 -1.38 -10.26
N GLU A 109 -14.33 -2.05 -9.58
CA GLU A 109 -15.65 -1.51 -9.27
C GLU A 109 -15.96 -1.77 -7.81
N LEU A 110 -16.40 -0.73 -7.11
CA LEU A 110 -16.83 -0.79 -5.71
C LEU A 110 -18.16 -0.06 -5.56
N ASP A 111 -19.25 -0.81 -5.58
CA ASP A 111 -20.59 -0.29 -5.26
C ASP A 111 -20.99 -0.69 -3.84
N LEU A 112 -20.95 0.29 -2.95
CA LEU A 112 -21.40 0.19 -1.56
C LEU A 112 -22.61 1.09 -1.33
N SER A 113 -23.33 1.46 -2.39
CA SER A 113 -24.55 2.24 -2.25
C SER A 113 -25.58 1.45 -1.43
N TYR A 114 -26.33 2.12 -0.54
CA TYR A 114 -27.34 1.48 0.31
C TYR A 114 -26.80 0.38 1.24
N SER A 115 -25.52 0.40 1.61
CA SER A 115 -24.91 -0.62 2.47
C SER A 115 -25.03 -0.32 3.97
N GLY A 116 -25.62 0.82 4.34
CA GLY A 116 -25.75 1.23 5.74
C GLY A 116 -24.42 1.58 6.39
N LEU A 117 -23.41 1.98 5.59
CA LEU A 117 -22.08 2.33 6.09
C LEU A 117 -22.18 3.50 7.09
N THR A 118 -21.32 3.46 8.10
CA THR A 118 -21.22 4.48 9.14
C THR A 118 -19.76 4.86 9.37
N GLY A 119 -19.51 5.96 10.07
CA GLY A 119 -18.16 6.47 10.31
C GLY A 119 -17.63 7.29 9.14
N SER A 120 -16.34 7.61 9.18
CA SER A 120 -15.66 8.40 8.15
C SER A 120 -15.14 7.55 7.00
N ILE A 121 -14.98 8.17 5.84
CA ILE A 121 -14.23 7.57 4.73
C ILE A 121 -12.74 7.62 5.13
N PRO A 122 -12.05 6.47 5.22
CA PRO A 122 -10.64 6.40 5.56
C PRO A 122 -9.78 6.97 4.42
N PRO A 123 -8.65 7.62 4.72
CA PRO A 123 -7.75 8.14 3.69
C PRO A 123 -7.18 7.04 2.79
N GLU A 124 -7.16 5.79 3.26
CA GLU A 124 -6.75 4.62 2.47
C GLU A 124 -7.65 4.35 1.26
N ILE A 125 -8.79 5.04 1.12
CA ILE A 125 -9.60 5.03 -0.11
C ILE A 125 -8.80 5.44 -1.36
N GLY A 126 -7.75 6.25 -1.22
CA GLY A 126 -6.90 6.66 -2.34
C GLY A 126 -6.10 5.50 -2.96
N ASN A 127 -6.02 4.36 -2.29
CA ASN A 127 -5.20 3.22 -2.72
C ASN A 127 -5.88 2.32 -3.73
N PHE A 128 -7.18 2.49 -3.98
CA PHE A 128 -7.89 1.78 -5.05
C PHE A 128 -7.56 2.39 -6.42
N THR A 129 -6.29 2.48 -6.79
CA THR A 129 -5.86 3.18 -8.03
C THR A 129 -6.36 2.51 -9.31
N ASN A 130 -6.76 1.23 -9.23
CA ASN A 130 -7.37 0.47 -10.32
C ASN A 130 -8.89 0.72 -10.47
N LEU A 131 -9.50 1.47 -9.55
CA LEU A 131 -10.95 1.70 -9.53
C LEU A 131 -11.39 2.58 -10.70
N THR A 132 -12.46 2.15 -11.36
CA THR A 132 -13.17 2.88 -12.42
C THR A 132 -14.58 3.27 -12.01
N TYR A 133 -15.13 2.63 -10.97
CA TYR A 133 -16.45 2.92 -10.41
C TYR A 133 -16.44 2.95 -8.87
N LEU A 134 -16.88 4.06 -8.26
CA LEU A 134 -17.10 4.18 -6.81
C LEU A 134 -18.54 4.61 -6.49
N GLY A 135 -19.30 3.73 -5.84
CA GLY A 135 -20.64 4.00 -5.32
C GLY A 135 -20.64 4.01 -3.79
N LEU A 136 -20.94 5.16 -3.18
CA LEU A 136 -21.07 5.35 -1.73
C LEU A 136 -22.41 5.98 -1.35
N SER A 137 -23.33 6.13 -2.31
CA SER A 137 -24.57 6.86 -2.12
C SER A 137 -25.54 6.18 -1.15
N TYR A 138 -26.39 6.97 -0.49
CA TYR A 138 -27.41 6.45 0.44
C TYR A 138 -26.82 5.62 1.58
N ASN A 139 -25.85 6.19 2.28
CA ASN A 139 -25.25 5.62 3.49
C ASN A 139 -25.39 6.62 4.66
N ASN A 140 -24.78 6.31 5.80
CA ASN A 140 -24.72 7.18 6.97
C ASN A 140 -23.26 7.52 7.30
N LEU A 141 -22.45 7.74 6.25
CA LEU A 141 -21.06 8.19 6.37
C LEU A 141 -21.03 9.62 6.92
N THR A 142 -20.07 9.92 7.78
CA THR A 142 -19.94 11.18 8.54
C THR A 142 -18.53 11.74 8.42
N GLY A 143 -18.35 13.03 8.74
CA GLY A 143 -17.03 13.67 8.75
C GLY A 143 -16.62 14.16 7.35
N GLU A 144 -15.36 14.54 7.21
CA GLU A 144 -14.84 15.08 5.95
C GLU A 144 -14.54 13.97 4.93
N ILE A 145 -14.58 14.32 3.63
CA ILE A 145 -14.10 13.43 2.58
C ILE A 145 -12.57 13.62 2.51
N PRO A 146 -11.75 12.55 2.64
CA PRO A 146 -10.30 12.69 2.61
C PRO A 146 -9.82 13.13 1.22
N GLU A 147 -8.84 14.03 1.17
CA GLU A 147 -8.22 14.53 -0.08
C GLU A 147 -7.63 13.41 -0.94
N SER A 148 -7.19 12.29 -0.33
CA SER A 148 -6.68 11.11 -1.06
C SER A 148 -7.72 10.46 -1.97
N ILE A 149 -9.01 10.78 -1.85
CA ILE A 149 -10.01 10.37 -2.85
C ILE A 149 -9.63 10.89 -4.25
N CYS A 150 -8.91 12.00 -4.34
CA CYS A 150 -8.43 12.57 -5.59
C CYS A 150 -7.25 11.80 -6.22
N ASP A 151 -6.65 10.84 -5.50
CA ASP A 151 -5.62 9.95 -6.05
C ASP A 151 -6.24 8.87 -6.95
N LEU A 152 -7.56 8.70 -6.90
CA LEU A 152 -8.31 7.78 -7.75
C LEU A 152 -8.43 8.31 -9.18
N ASN A 153 -8.23 7.43 -10.15
CA ASN A 153 -8.33 7.76 -11.58
C ASN A 153 -9.76 7.55 -12.12
N ILE A 154 -10.74 8.18 -11.47
CA ILE A 154 -12.17 8.07 -11.81
C ILE A 154 -12.63 9.30 -12.59
N ASN A 155 -13.53 9.12 -13.55
CA ASN A 155 -14.21 10.25 -14.18
C ASN A 155 -15.35 10.76 -13.30
N TRP A 156 -15.02 11.68 -12.40
CA TRP A 156 -15.94 12.28 -11.43
C TRP A 156 -17.17 12.97 -12.05
N SER A 157 -17.01 13.50 -13.27
CA SER A 157 -18.06 14.26 -13.97
C SER A 157 -19.20 13.41 -14.53
N HIS A 158 -19.08 12.09 -14.48
CA HIS A 158 -20.05 11.17 -15.04
C HIS A 158 -20.65 10.30 -13.93
N SER A 159 -21.94 10.48 -13.67
CA SER A 159 -22.67 9.75 -12.61
C SER A 159 -22.67 8.23 -12.76
N GLY A 160 -22.28 7.71 -13.94
CA GLY A 160 -22.06 6.29 -14.17
C GLY A 160 -20.75 5.73 -13.59
N TYR A 161 -19.85 6.57 -13.07
CA TYR A 161 -18.56 6.16 -12.49
C TYR A 161 -18.37 6.60 -11.03
N PHE A 162 -19.15 7.57 -10.55
CA PHE A 162 -19.04 8.06 -9.17
C PHE A 162 -20.40 8.47 -8.59
N THR A 163 -20.70 8.01 -7.38
CA THR A 163 -21.83 8.50 -6.57
C THR A 163 -21.48 8.53 -5.08
N ILE A 164 -21.81 9.62 -4.37
CA ILE A 164 -21.55 9.76 -2.91
C ILE A 164 -22.67 10.49 -2.15
N SER A 165 -23.71 10.95 -2.86
CA SER A 165 -24.81 11.73 -2.29
C SER A 165 -25.64 10.94 -1.28
N ASN A 166 -26.45 11.65 -0.49
CA ASN A 166 -27.29 11.08 0.56
C ASN A 166 -26.45 10.42 1.67
N ASN A 167 -25.50 11.18 2.21
CA ASN A 167 -24.71 10.87 3.41
C ASN A 167 -24.75 12.08 4.38
N LYS A 168 -23.88 12.06 5.41
CA LYS A 168 -23.68 13.16 6.38
C LYS A 168 -22.24 13.70 6.30
N LEU A 169 -21.72 13.80 5.08
CA LEU A 169 -20.34 14.24 4.85
C LEU A 169 -20.25 15.77 4.94
N CYS A 170 -19.19 16.26 5.57
CA CYS A 170 -19.00 17.67 5.87
C CYS A 170 -18.05 18.35 4.87
N PRO A 171 -18.32 19.63 4.54
CA PRO A 171 -17.37 20.46 3.80
C PRO A 171 -16.18 20.86 4.68
N PRO A 172 -15.05 21.29 4.10
CA PRO A 172 -14.83 21.47 2.67
C PRO A 172 -14.70 20.13 1.93
N TYR A 173 -15.22 20.09 0.70
CA TYR A 173 -15.07 18.92 -0.16
C TYR A 173 -13.79 19.04 -0.99
N PRO A 174 -13.08 17.92 -1.26
CA PRO A 174 -11.90 17.93 -2.12
C PRO A 174 -12.24 18.49 -3.51
N SER A 175 -11.38 19.38 -4.02
CA SER A 175 -11.65 20.13 -5.26
C SER A 175 -11.86 19.27 -6.50
N CYS A 176 -11.34 18.03 -6.52
CA CYS A 176 -11.53 17.10 -7.63
C CYS A 176 -12.99 16.60 -7.75
N ILE A 177 -13.76 16.65 -6.65
CA ILE A 177 -15.12 16.12 -6.57
C ILE A 177 -16.16 17.11 -6.05
N GLU A 178 -15.76 18.33 -5.65
CA GLU A 178 -16.65 19.30 -4.98
C GLU A 178 -17.96 19.57 -5.73
N ASP A 179 -17.91 19.60 -7.07
CA ASP A 179 -19.07 19.79 -7.94
C ASP A 179 -19.98 18.55 -8.07
N TYR A 180 -19.53 17.39 -7.59
CA TYR A 180 -20.16 16.07 -7.81
C TYR A 180 -20.55 15.36 -6.52
N VAL A 181 -20.31 15.94 -5.34
CA VAL A 181 -20.66 15.34 -4.02
C VAL A 181 -22.18 15.17 -3.86
N GLY A 182 -22.97 16.02 -4.52
CA GLY A 182 -24.43 16.02 -4.43
C GLY A 182 -24.93 16.41 -3.04
N GLU A 183 -26.18 16.05 -2.74
CA GLU A 183 -26.82 16.40 -1.47
C GLU A 183 -26.19 15.63 -0.29
N GLN A 184 -25.91 16.35 0.80
CA GLN A 184 -25.41 15.83 2.08
C GLN A 184 -26.24 16.44 3.21
N ASP A 185 -26.50 15.66 4.26
CA ASP A 185 -27.03 16.18 5.53
C ASP A 185 -25.88 16.75 6.36
N THR A 186 -25.69 18.06 6.26
CA THR A 186 -24.62 18.79 6.95
C THR A 186 -25.07 19.40 8.28
N SER A 187 -26.23 19.00 8.81
CA SER A 187 -26.80 19.59 10.02
C SER A 187 -25.93 19.40 11.28
N ASP A 188 -25.12 18.34 11.29
CA ASP A 188 -24.20 17.98 12.39
C ASP A 188 -22.73 18.36 12.08
N CYS A 189 -22.45 19.14 11.03
CA CYS A 189 -21.09 19.56 10.72
C CYS A 189 -20.56 20.63 11.71
N PRO A 190 -19.25 20.60 12.03
CA PRO A 190 -18.64 21.50 13.01
C PRO A 190 -18.56 22.98 12.59
#